data_AF-A0A956H9J5-F1
#
_entry.id   AF-A0A956H9J5-F1
#
_cell.length_a   1.000
_cell.length_b   1.000
_cell.length_c   1.000
_cell.angle_alpha   90.00
_cell.angle_beta   90.00
_cell.angle_gamma   90.00
#
_symmetry.space_group_name_H-M   'P 1'
#
loop_
_entity.id
_entity.type
_entity.pdbx_description
1 polymer ?
#
loop_
_entity_poly.entity_id
_entity_poly.type
_entity_poly.pdbx_seq_one_letter_code
_entity_poly.pdbx_strand_id
1 'polypeptide(L)'
;MSAVVSITLPLSIYVVFHPEADDCRDLAGRLFDWFRLEEHAGDSCEAGLPIWFRSRLDGERLSPPLDWGGAERNAVIILVDDHMVADPRWRSALEVLLHESEGQLRLPVAVDDSFYRLGFLYGALNPIRIGDPRAPDEPQARERWQQQRAQLARRAVTEAIIRELRDHRREDGRPDNLQIFLSHAKADGTDIAEAIRDSLAGLSQMQAWYDANELPPGYGWDTPMKQAAEQNTAVLLSVVTDVYPTRHWCRQE
;
A
#
# COMPACT_ATOMS: atom_id res chain seq x y z
N MET A 1 41.58 10.15 -2.15
CA MET A 1 40.21 10.49 -2.58
C MET A 1 39.35 9.28 -2.26
N SER A 2 38.67 9.26 -1.11
CA SER A 2 37.76 8.17 -0.78
C SER A 2 36.59 8.22 -1.74
N ALA A 3 36.36 7.13 -2.46
CA ALA A 3 35.12 6.92 -3.18
C ALA A 3 33.99 6.91 -2.15
N VAL A 4 33.15 7.94 -2.15
CA VAL A 4 31.89 7.91 -1.43
C VAL A 4 31.05 6.88 -2.17
N VAL A 5 30.88 5.71 -1.57
CA VAL A 5 29.91 4.73 -2.05
C VAL A 5 28.54 5.38 -1.86
N SER A 6 27.94 5.86 -2.95
CA SER A 6 26.55 6.31 -2.95
C SER A 6 25.67 5.08 -2.78
N ILE A 7 25.15 4.86 -1.57
CA ILE A 7 24.16 3.82 -1.31
C ILE A 7 22.85 4.34 -1.90
N THR A 8 22.43 3.78 -3.03
CA THR A 8 21.09 4.01 -3.59
C THR A 8 20.10 3.16 -2.79
N LEU A 9 19.04 3.78 -2.28
CA LEU A 9 17.99 3.07 -1.55
C LEU A 9 17.08 2.32 -2.53
N PRO A 10 16.53 1.15 -2.17
CA PRO A 10 15.59 0.46 -3.07
C PRO A 10 14.27 1.24 -3.23
N LEU A 11 13.80 1.89 -2.17
CA LEU A 11 12.55 2.64 -2.16
C LEU A 11 12.66 3.88 -1.26
N SER A 12 12.15 5.01 -1.73
CA SER A 12 11.84 6.19 -0.91
C SER A 12 10.35 6.53 -0.96
N ILE A 13 9.78 6.88 0.18
CA ILE A 13 8.37 7.29 0.29
C ILE A 13 8.29 8.79 0.55
N TYR A 14 7.44 9.48 -0.19
CA TYR A 14 7.12 10.89 0.02
C TYR A 14 5.63 11.04 0.35
N VAL A 15 5.30 11.78 1.40
CA VAL A 15 3.91 12.15 1.71
C VAL A 15 3.74 13.64 1.49
N VAL A 16 2.89 13.97 0.51
CA VAL A 16 2.55 15.33 0.10
C VAL A 16 1.19 15.68 0.69
N PHE A 17 1.09 16.78 1.44
CA PHE A 17 -0.16 17.23 2.07
C PHE A 17 -0.17 18.73 2.35
N HIS A 18 -1.35 19.35 2.40
CA HIS A 18 -1.48 20.77 2.71
C HIS A 18 -1.17 21.06 4.20
N PRO A 19 -0.42 22.12 4.55
CA PRO A 19 -0.01 22.37 5.93
C PRO A 19 -1.17 22.74 6.87
N GLU A 20 -2.26 23.28 6.35
CA GLU A 20 -3.45 23.63 7.14
C GLU A 20 -4.44 22.47 7.30
N ALA A 21 -4.20 21.33 6.66
CA ALA A 21 -5.09 20.18 6.73
C ALA A 21 -4.68 19.25 7.88
N ASP A 22 -5.30 19.43 9.04
CA ASP A 22 -4.99 18.67 10.26
C ASP A 22 -5.26 17.17 10.08
N ASP A 23 -6.36 16.78 9.43
CA ASP A 23 -6.66 15.37 9.15
C ASP A 23 -5.60 14.72 8.24
N CYS A 24 -5.07 15.46 7.26
CA CYS A 24 -3.97 14.98 6.42
C CYS A 24 -2.66 14.86 7.20
N ARG A 25 -2.37 15.81 8.10
CA ARG A 25 -1.20 15.77 8.97
C ARG A 25 -1.23 14.54 9.89
N ASP A 26 -2.38 14.28 10.51
CA ASP A 26 -2.58 13.11 11.37
C ASP A 26 -2.44 11.80 10.59
N LEU A 27 -3.04 11.73 9.39
CA LEU A 27 -2.91 10.57 8.52
C LEU A 27 -1.46 10.36 8.05
N ALA A 28 -0.74 11.43 7.70
CA ALA A 28 0.67 11.37 7.33
C ALA A 28 1.54 10.85 8.48
N GLY A 29 1.28 11.28 9.72
CA GLY A 29 1.93 10.73 10.92
C GLY A 29 1.68 9.24 11.08
N ARG A 30 0.42 8.80 10.99
CA ARG A 30 0.07 7.37 11.09
C ARG A 30 0.67 6.51 9.99
N LEU A 31 0.89 7.05 8.79
CA LEU A 31 1.62 6.36 7.71
C LEU A 31 3.13 6.31 7.99
N PHE A 32 3.69 7.39 8.56
CA PHE A 32 5.08 7.43 9.00
C PHE A 32 5.36 6.33 10.02
N ASP A 33 4.58 6.25 11.10
CA ASP A 33 4.78 5.27 12.16
C ASP A 33 4.69 3.82 11.62
N TRP A 34 3.74 3.59 10.69
CA TRP A 34 3.55 2.30 10.03
C TRP A 34 4.76 1.88 9.20
N PHE A 35 5.23 2.75 8.28
CA PHE A 35 6.36 2.42 7.41
C PHE A 35 7.71 2.46 8.15
N ARG A 36 7.78 3.17 9.28
CA ARG A 36 8.94 3.17 10.18
C ARG A 36 8.96 1.99 11.16
N LEU A 37 7.90 1.16 11.16
CA LEU A 37 7.72 0.01 12.04
C LEU A 37 7.70 0.37 13.54
N GLU A 38 7.32 1.61 13.89
CA GLU A 38 7.31 2.08 15.29
C GLU A 38 6.33 1.29 16.17
N GLU A 39 5.17 0.90 15.60
CA GLU A 39 4.15 0.12 16.32
C GLU A 39 4.58 -1.35 16.59
N HIS A 40 5.67 -1.84 15.98
CA HIS A 40 6.06 -3.27 16.00
C HIS A 40 7.44 -3.51 16.66
N ALA A 41 7.98 -2.51 17.37
CA ALA A 41 9.30 -2.54 18.00
C ALA A 41 9.40 -3.44 19.27
N GLY A 42 8.78 -4.62 19.22
CA GLY A 42 8.85 -5.64 20.27
C GLY A 42 10.19 -6.39 20.32
N ASP A 43 10.95 -6.42 19.22
CA ASP A 43 12.35 -6.87 19.20
C ASP A 43 13.04 -6.33 17.92
N SER A 44 13.96 -5.38 18.12
CA SER A 44 15.16 -5.12 17.29
C SER A 44 15.07 -5.23 15.74
N CYS A 45 14.14 -4.50 15.11
CA CYS A 45 14.21 -4.22 13.67
C CYS A 45 14.38 -2.70 13.44
N GLU A 46 15.62 -2.21 13.38
CA GLU A 46 15.95 -0.78 13.23
C GLU A 46 15.78 -0.22 11.80
N ALA A 47 15.21 -0.97 10.86
CA ALA A 47 15.18 -0.55 9.45
C ALA A 47 13.75 -0.42 8.89
N GLY A 48 13.01 0.58 9.38
CA GLY A 48 11.83 1.08 8.68
C GLY A 48 12.19 1.80 7.36
N LEU A 49 11.22 1.97 6.47
CA LEU A 49 11.43 2.62 5.17
C LEU A 49 11.72 4.12 5.33
N PRO A 50 12.57 4.71 4.45
CA PRO A 50 12.79 6.14 4.43
C PRO A 50 11.52 6.84 3.91
N ILE A 51 10.92 7.65 4.77
CA ILE A 51 9.69 8.39 4.49
C ILE A 51 9.91 9.87 4.78
N TRP A 52 9.46 10.73 3.87
CA TRP A 52 9.68 12.16 3.94
C TRP A 52 8.39 12.94 3.71
N PHE A 53 8.20 14.03 4.46
CA PHE A 53 7.05 14.91 4.28
C PHE A 53 7.35 16.04 3.29
N ARG A 54 6.32 16.44 2.56
CA ARG A 54 6.30 17.55 1.61
C ARG A 54 5.02 18.36 1.85
N SER A 55 5.12 19.29 2.79
CA SER A 55 3.97 20.09 3.26
C SER A 55 4.15 21.60 3.10
N ARG A 56 5.15 22.03 2.33
CA ARG A 56 5.40 23.44 2.04
C ARG A 56 5.67 23.63 0.56
N LEU A 57 5.39 24.84 0.11
CA LEU A 57 5.70 25.31 -1.23
C LEU A 57 6.73 26.43 -1.17
N ASP A 58 7.60 26.48 -2.17
CA ASP A 58 8.36 27.66 -2.56
C ASP A 58 7.85 28.12 -3.93
N GLY A 59 7.05 29.19 -3.93
CA GLY A 59 6.22 29.56 -5.08
C GLY A 59 5.19 28.48 -5.42
N GLU A 60 5.35 27.86 -6.59
CA GLU A 60 4.49 26.78 -7.11
C GLU A 60 5.23 25.43 -7.16
N ARG A 61 6.29 25.27 -6.37
CA ARG A 61 7.06 24.00 -6.28
C ARG A 61 7.09 23.50 -4.84
N LEU A 62 7.10 22.17 -4.69
CA LEU A 62 7.28 21.54 -3.39
C LEU A 62 8.64 21.93 -2.80
N SER A 63 8.63 22.30 -1.51
CA SER A 63 9.83 22.64 -0.76
C SER A 63 9.87 21.85 0.55
N PRO A 64 10.91 21.03 0.77
CA PRO A 64 12.01 20.72 -0.16
C PRO A 64 11.54 19.99 -1.44
N PRO A 65 12.31 19.99 -2.54
CA PRO A 65 11.98 19.19 -3.72
C PRO A 65 12.06 17.68 -3.42
N LEU A 66 11.49 16.84 -4.29
CA LEU A 66 11.67 15.40 -4.21
C LEU A 66 13.05 15.03 -4.75
N ASP A 67 13.75 14.12 -4.07
CA ASP A 67 15.00 13.55 -4.57
C ASP A 67 14.67 12.25 -5.33
N TRP A 68 14.52 12.38 -6.65
CA TRP A 68 14.24 11.24 -7.53
C TRP A 68 15.43 10.31 -7.73
N GLY A 69 16.66 10.78 -7.47
CA GLY A 69 17.89 10.02 -7.67
C GLY A 69 18.36 9.28 -6.42
N GLY A 70 17.83 9.61 -5.24
CA GLY A 70 18.19 8.99 -3.97
C GLY A 70 17.71 7.55 -3.78
N ALA A 71 16.78 7.07 -4.63
CA ALA A 71 16.28 5.70 -4.60
C ALA A 71 15.96 5.14 -6.00
N GLU A 72 16.00 3.81 -6.14
CA GLU A 72 15.65 3.09 -7.37
C GLU A 72 14.16 3.21 -7.71
N ARG A 73 13.30 3.29 -6.68
CA ARG A 73 11.87 3.55 -6.78
C ARG A 73 11.47 4.64 -5.79
N ASN A 74 10.54 5.49 -6.19
CA ASN A 74 9.94 6.50 -5.35
C ASN A 74 8.42 6.33 -5.36
N ALA A 75 7.82 6.34 -4.17
CA ALA A 75 6.38 6.33 -4.00
C ALA A 75 5.92 7.66 -3.41
N VAL A 76 5.09 8.39 -4.15
CA VAL A 76 4.56 9.70 -3.74
C VAL A 76 3.09 9.56 -3.38
N ILE A 77 2.81 9.61 -2.08
CA ILE A 77 1.47 9.58 -1.52
C ILE A 77 0.97 11.01 -1.44
N ILE A 78 -0.11 11.34 -2.14
CA ILE A 78 -0.67 12.70 -2.20
C ILE A 78 -1.97 12.69 -1.41
N LEU A 79 -1.96 13.25 -0.20
CA LEU A 79 -3.16 13.37 0.63
C LEU A 79 -3.94 14.60 0.18
N VAL A 80 -5.06 14.37 -0.52
CA VAL A 80 -5.87 15.45 -1.10
C VAL A 80 -7.07 15.75 -0.21
N ASP A 81 -7.02 16.92 0.41
CA ASP A 81 -8.11 17.54 1.16
C ASP A 81 -8.63 18.81 0.46
N ASP A 82 -9.66 19.42 1.05
CA ASP A 82 -10.31 20.63 0.54
C ASP A 82 -9.44 21.89 0.60
N HIS A 83 -8.52 22.04 1.55
CA HIS A 83 -7.54 23.13 1.56
C HIS A 83 -6.56 22.99 0.39
N MET A 84 -6.01 21.79 0.17
CA MET A 84 -5.14 21.50 -0.97
C MET A 84 -5.86 21.80 -2.29
N VAL A 85 -7.12 21.34 -2.38
CA VAL A 85 -7.95 21.62 -3.55
C VAL A 85 -8.21 23.11 -3.64
N ALA A 86 -8.50 23.85 -2.59
CA ALA A 86 -8.86 25.27 -2.65
C ALA A 86 -7.69 26.18 -3.07
N ASP A 87 -6.45 25.86 -2.69
CA ASP A 87 -5.27 26.70 -2.96
C ASP A 87 -4.76 26.55 -4.42
N PRO A 88 -4.79 27.62 -5.25
CA PRO A 88 -4.26 27.58 -6.61
C PRO A 88 -2.77 27.23 -6.71
N ARG A 89 -1.95 27.61 -5.73
CA ARG A 89 -0.50 27.30 -5.73
C ARG A 89 -0.26 25.81 -5.59
N TRP A 90 -1.05 25.14 -4.75
CA TRP A 90 -1.01 23.68 -4.61
C TRP A 90 -1.47 22.97 -5.87
N ARG A 91 -2.51 23.47 -6.56
CA ARG A 91 -2.91 22.93 -7.87
C ARG A 91 -1.75 22.98 -8.86
N SER A 92 -1.11 24.15 -9.03
CA SER A 92 0.05 24.30 -9.92
C SER A 92 1.20 23.37 -9.53
N ALA A 93 1.51 23.26 -8.24
CA ALA A 93 2.56 22.37 -7.74
C ALA A 93 2.27 20.88 -8.02
N LEU A 94 1.02 20.45 -7.90
CA LEU A 94 0.62 19.07 -8.20
C LEU A 94 0.62 18.78 -9.70
N GLU A 95 0.26 19.74 -10.55
CA GLU A 95 0.38 19.60 -12.00
C GLU A 95 1.84 19.39 -12.40
N VAL A 96 2.76 20.16 -11.83
CA VAL A 96 4.21 19.97 -12.03
C VAL A 96 4.64 18.58 -11.55
N LEU A 97 4.28 18.19 -10.31
CA LEU A 97 4.63 16.90 -9.73
C LEU A 97 4.15 15.70 -10.57
N LEU A 98 2.97 15.81 -11.19
CA LEU A 98 2.40 14.73 -12.01
C LEU A 98 3.27 14.43 -13.24
N HIS A 99 3.98 15.43 -13.76
CA HIS A 99 4.85 15.31 -14.93
C HIS A 99 6.34 15.15 -14.58
N GLU A 100 6.73 15.26 -13.31
CA GLU A 100 8.13 15.13 -12.87
C GLU A 100 8.56 13.67 -12.69
N SER A 101 9.48 13.15 -13.50
CA SER A 101 10.01 11.76 -13.41
C SER A 101 8.97 10.68 -13.76
N GLU A 102 9.09 10.13 -14.96
CA GLU A 102 8.25 9.03 -15.45
C GLU A 102 8.59 7.71 -14.73
N GLY A 103 7.60 6.82 -14.62
CA GLY A 103 7.76 5.50 -14.00
C GLY A 103 7.78 5.48 -12.46
N GLN A 104 7.71 6.64 -11.81
CA GLN A 104 7.59 6.71 -10.34
C GLN A 104 6.13 6.58 -9.89
N LEU A 105 5.91 5.90 -8.76
CA LEU A 105 4.57 5.60 -8.25
C LEU A 105 3.95 6.85 -7.63
N ARG A 106 2.74 7.22 -8.07
CA ARG A 106 1.95 8.33 -7.52
C ARG A 106 0.60 7.80 -7.05
N LEU A 107 0.29 8.05 -5.78
CA LEU A 107 -0.89 7.53 -5.10
C LEU A 107 -1.69 8.69 -4.50
N PRO A 108 -2.66 9.25 -5.23
CA PRO A 108 -3.61 10.17 -4.63
C PRO A 108 -4.48 9.43 -3.62
N VAL A 109 -4.63 9.99 -2.44
CA VAL A 109 -5.55 9.57 -1.39
C VAL A 109 -6.61 10.65 -1.27
N ALA A 110 -7.86 10.30 -1.54
CA ALA A 110 -8.98 11.21 -1.37
C ALA A 110 -9.34 11.28 0.12
N VAL A 111 -8.80 12.31 0.79
CA VAL A 111 -9.11 12.58 2.20
C VAL A 111 -10.45 13.31 2.31
N ASP A 112 -10.76 14.18 1.36
CA ASP A 112 -12.04 14.86 1.24
C ASP A 112 -12.77 14.50 -0.08
N ASP A 113 -14.08 14.78 -0.15
CA ASP A 113 -14.90 14.60 -1.35
C ASP A 113 -14.51 15.53 -2.51
N SER A 114 -13.71 16.57 -2.26
CA SER A 114 -13.30 17.57 -3.24
C SER A 114 -12.29 17.09 -4.29
N PHE A 115 -11.78 15.84 -4.21
CA PHE A 115 -10.78 15.31 -5.15
C PHE A 115 -11.18 15.46 -6.63
N TYR A 116 -12.46 15.29 -6.98
CA TYR A 116 -12.94 15.44 -8.37
C TYR A 116 -12.71 16.84 -8.96
N ARG A 117 -12.46 17.85 -8.13
CA ARG A 117 -12.19 19.24 -8.56
C ARG A 117 -10.77 19.42 -9.09
N LEU A 118 -9.86 18.47 -8.84
CA LEU A 118 -8.53 18.44 -9.46
C LEU A 118 -8.62 17.69 -10.79
N GLY A 119 -9.21 18.30 -11.82
CA GLY A 119 -9.50 17.64 -13.10
C GLY A 119 -8.28 16.95 -13.75
N PHE A 120 -7.10 17.59 -13.66
CA PHE A 120 -5.84 17.03 -14.17
C PHE A 120 -5.43 15.74 -13.46
N LEU A 121 -5.70 15.62 -12.15
CA LEU A 121 -5.35 14.47 -11.33
C LEU A 121 -6.44 13.40 -11.38
N TYR A 122 -7.71 13.80 -11.28
CA TYR A 122 -8.89 12.94 -11.34
C TYR A 122 -9.00 12.21 -12.68
N GLY A 123 -8.66 12.88 -13.79
CA GLY A 123 -8.65 12.27 -15.11
C GLY A 123 -7.49 11.31 -15.36
N ALA A 124 -6.40 11.45 -14.59
CA ALA A 124 -5.17 10.69 -14.78
C ALA A 124 -5.06 9.47 -13.85
N LEU A 125 -5.46 9.62 -12.59
CA LEU A 125 -5.21 8.63 -11.53
C LEU A 125 -6.48 8.32 -10.74
N ASN A 126 -6.73 7.03 -10.50
CA ASN A 126 -7.78 6.59 -9.60
C ASN A 126 -7.30 6.72 -8.13
N PRO A 127 -8.02 7.47 -7.27
CA PRO A 127 -7.57 7.69 -5.90
C PRO A 127 -7.84 6.49 -5.00
N ILE A 128 -6.99 6.35 -3.99
CA ILE A 128 -7.28 5.55 -2.80
C ILE A 128 -8.40 6.23 -2.03
N ARG A 129 -9.51 5.52 -1.83
CA ARG A 129 -10.65 5.98 -1.03
C ARG A 129 -10.54 5.38 0.36
N ILE A 130 -10.60 6.24 1.38
CA ILE A 130 -10.38 5.84 2.77
C ILE A 130 -11.65 5.88 3.62
N GLY A 131 -12.83 5.80 2.99
CA GLY A 131 -14.13 5.82 3.68
C GLY A 131 -14.77 7.21 3.70
N ASP A 132 -15.78 7.39 4.57
CA ASP A 132 -16.55 8.64 4.66
C ASP A 132 -15.66 9.81 5.13
N PRO A 133 -15.56 10.93 4.39
CA PRO A 133 -14.80 12.11 4.80
C PRO A 133 -15.41 12.88 5.97
N ARG A 134 -16.68 12.62 6.33
CA ARG A 134 -17.33 13.33 7.44
C ARG A 134 -16.87 12.78 8.79
N ALA A 135 -16.07 13.58 9.49
CA ALA A 135 -15.64 13.28 10.83
C ALA A 135 -16.82 13.38 11.84
N PRO A 136 -17.01 12.38 12.71
CA PRO A 136 -17.99 12.45 13.79
C PRO A 136 -17.71 13.59 14.79
N ASP A 137 -18.77 14.15 15.38
CA ASP A 137 -18.63 15.20 16.41
C ASP A 137 -18.14 14.64 17.75
N GLU A 138 -18.57 13.43 18.11
CA GLU A 138 -18.19 12.77 19.36
C GLU A 138 -16.72 12.35 19.34
N PRO A 139 -15.89 12.73 20.33
CA PRO A 139 -14.45 12.44 20.33
C PRO A 139 -14.09 10.96 20.16
N GLN A 140 -14.78 10.06 20.86
CA GLN A 140 -14.53 8.60 20.77
C GLN A 140 -14.93 8.04 19.40
N ALA A 141 -15.99 8.58 18.78
CA ALA A 141 -16.37 8.20 17.43
C ALA A 141 -15.37 8.75 16.41
N ARG A 142 -14.88 9.98 16.60
CA ARG A 142 -13.84 10.61 15.77
C ARG A 142 -12.55 9.83 15.80
N GLU A 143 -12.09 9.38 16.97
CA GLU A 143 -10.87 8.58 17.08
C GLU A 143 -11.01 7.25 16.31
N ARG A 144 -12.12 6.52 16.50
CA ARG A 144 -12.41 5.28 15.75
C ARG A 144 -12.47 5.52 14.25
N TRP A 145 -13.10 6.61 13.83
CA TRP A 145 -13.17 7.03 12.44
C TRP A 145 -11.77 7.31 11.86
N GLN A 146 -10.92 8.06 12.58
CA GLN A 146 -9.53 8.31 12.18
C GLN A 146 -8.72 7.01 12.07
N GLN A 147 -8.86 6.11 13.04
CA GLN A 147 -8.20 4.80 13.04
C GLN A 147 -8.61 3.95 11.83
N GLN A 148 -9.91 3.88 11.53
CA GLN A 148 -10.42 3.14 10.38
C GLN A 148 -9.87 3.70 9.06
N ARG A 149 -9.88 5.02 8.89
CA ARG A 149 -9.33 5.70 7.70
C ARG A 149 -7.85 5.42 7.54
N ALA A 150 -7.09 5.49 8.63
CA ALA A 150 -5.66 5.17 8.64
C ALA A 150 -5.39 3.71 8.27
N GLN A 151 -6.19 2.75 8.75
CA GLN A 151 -6.07 1.34 8.39
C GLN A 151 -6.30 1.11 6.88
N LEU A 152 -7.34 1.75 6.32
CA LEU A 152 -7.62 1.70 4.88
C LEU A 152 -6.47 2.30 4.06
N ALA A 153 -5.96 3.45 4.48
CA ALA A 153 -4.83 4.12 3.83
C ALA A 153 -3.55 3.28 3.87
N ARG A 154 -3.15 2.84 5.09
CA ARG A 154 -1.97 2.00 5.33
C ARG A 154 -1.98 0.81 4.39
N ARG A 155 -3.08 0.07 4.38
CA ARG A 155 -3.20 -1.11 3.54
C ARG A 155 -3.13 -0.81 2.06
N ALA A 156 -3.94 0.13 1.57
CA ALA A 156 -4.01 0.41 0.13
C ALA A 156 -2.67 0.93 -0.40
N VAL A 157 -1.98 1.77 0.38
CA VAL A 157 -0.64 2.27 0.05
C VAL A 157 0.38 1.14 0.08
N THR A 158 0.40 0.31 1.14
CA THR A 158 1.31 -0.85 1.23
C THR A 158 1.12 -1.80 0.05
N GLU A 159 -0.13 -2.13 -0.28
CA GLU A 159 -0.48 -2.98 -1.42
C GLU A 159 -0.01 -2.40 -2.76
N ALA A 160 -0.21 -1.10 -2.97
CA ALA A 160 0.26 -0.42 -4.17
C ALA A 160 1.80 -0.39 -4.29
N ILE A 161 2.50 -0.13 -3.18
CA ILE A 161 3.96 -0.15 -3.15
C ILE A 161 4.49 -1.55 -3.46
N ILE A 162 3.91 -2.60 -2.86
CA ILE A 162 4.34 -3.98 -3.13
C ILE A 162 4.13 -4.34 -4.60
N ARG A 163 2.99 -3.96 -5.20
CA ARG A 163 2.75 -4.16 -6.64
C ARG A 163 3.80 -3.47 -7.50
N GLU A 164 4.20 -2.26 -7.11
CA GLU A 164 5.23 -1.52 -7.83
C GLU A 164 6.59 -2.21 -7.74
N LEU A 165 6.98 -2.64 -6.54
CA LEU A 165 8.27 -3.30 -6.31
C LEU A 165 8.38 -4.68 -6.98
N ARG A 166 7.27 -5.41 -7.12
CA ARG A 166 7.27 -6.70 -7.85
C ARG A 166 7.46 -6.53 -9.36
N ASP A 167 7.15 -5.35 -9.91
CA ASP A 167 7.25 -5.03 -11.35
C ASP A 167 6.61 -6.09 -12.28
N HIS A 168 5.58 -6.79 -11.80
CA HIS A 168 4.81 -7.73 -12.60
C HIS A 168 3.61 -7.00 -13.21
N ARG A 169 3.59 -6.91 -14.53
CA ARG A 169 2.55 -6.22 -15.31
C ARG A 169 1.79 -7.22 -16.18
N ARG A 170 0.48 -7.01 -16.25
CA ARG A 170 -0.43 -7.67 -17.21
C ARG A 170 -0.14 -7.18 -18.62
N GLU A 171 -0.69 -7.89 -19.61
CA GLU A 171 -0.62 -7.51 -21.02
C GLU A 171 -1.17 -6.11 -21.30
N ASP A 172 -2.13 -5.64 -20.49
CA ASP A 172 -2.72 -4.29 -20.59
C ASP A 172 -1.91 -3.19 -19.85
N GLY A 173 -0.73 -3.54 -19.33
CA GLY A 173 0.17 -2.63 -18.62
C GLY A 173 -0.18 -2.38 -17.14
N ARG A 174 -1.27 -2.97 -16.62
CA ARG A 174 -1.66 -2.82 -15.21
C ARG A 174 -0.85 -3.78 -14.31
N PRO A 175 -0.58 -3.42 -13.05
CA PRO A 175 0.04 -4.35 -12.12
C PRO A 175 -0.88 -5.55 -11.84
N ASP A 176 -0.28 -6.71 -11.63
CA ASP A 176 -0.99 -7.92 -11.23
C ASP A 176 -1.63 -7.79 -9.84
N ASN A 177 -2.69 -8.58 -9.62
CA ASN A 177 -3.24 -8.70 -8.28
C ASN A 177 -2.22 -9.39 -7.37
N LEU A 178 -2.04 -8.88 -6.14
CA LEU A 178 -1.22 -9.57 -5.16
C LEU A 178 -1.93 -10.86 -4.76
N GLN A 179 -1.26 -11.99 -4.95
CA GLN A 179 -1.77 -13.26 -4.50
C GLN A 179 -1.24 -13.59 -3.11
N ILE A 180 -2.13 -14.10 -2.25
CA ILE A 180 -1.78 -14.64 -0.94
C ILE A 180 -1.99 -16.15 -1.02
N PHE A 181 -0.94 -16.91 -0.75
CA PHE A 181 -1.02 -18.35 -0.64
C PHE A 181 -1.38 -18.71 0.80
N LEU A 182 -2.53 -19.35 0.99
CA LEU A 182 -3.02 -19.78 2.31
C LEU A 182 -2.67 -21.26 2.54
N SER A 183 -1.57 -21.51 3.25
CA SER A 183 -1.19 -22.87 3.66
C SER A 183 -1.93 -23.25 4.94
N HIS A 184 -2.57 -24.41 4.95
CA HIS A 184 -3.30 -24.92 6.11
C HIS A 184 -3.44 -26.44 6.06
N ALA A 185 -3.61 -27.07 7.22
CA ALA A 185 -4.03 -28.47 7.27
C ALA A 185 -5.54 -28.60 7.03
N LYS A 186 -5.94 -29.41 6.05
CA LYS A 186 -7.37 -29.69 5.77
C LYS A 186 -8.13 -30.33 6.93
N ALA A 187 -7.43 -30.89 7.92
CA ALA A 187 -8.05 -31.59 9.04
C ALA A 187 -8.64 -30.65 10.10
N ASP A 188 -7.99 -29.51 10.34
CA ASP A 188 -8.29 -28.62 11.48
C ASP A 188 -8.04 -27.12 11.19
N GLY A 189 -7.51 -26.76 10.03
CA GLY A 189 -7.20 -25.39 9.64
C GLY A 189 -8.14 -24.77 8.59
N THR A 190 -9.07 -25.54 8.03
CA THR A 190 -9.92 -25.08 6.91
C THR A 190 -10.79 -23.90 7.29
N ASP A 191 -11.56 -23.99 8.38
CA ASP A 191 -12.47 -22.90 8.79
C ASP A 191 -11.74 -21.57 9.00
N ILE A 192 -10.52 -21.61 9.56
CA ILE A 192 -9.68 -20.42 9.78
C ILE A 192 -9.18 -19.88 8.43
N ALA A 193 -8.68 -20.73 7.54
CA ALA A 193 -8.22 -20.33 6.22
C ALA A 193 -9.35 -19.72 5.37
N GLU A 194 -10.56 -20.27 5.44
CA GLU A 194 -11.74 -19.72 4.77
C GLU A 194 -12.17 -18.37 5.36
N ALA A 195 -12.17 -18.23 6.69
CA ALA A 195 -12.46 -16.94 7.33
C ALA A 195 -11.46 -15.85 6.90
N ILE A 196 -10.18 -16.18 6.78
CA ILE A 196 -9.14 -15.27 6.29
C ILE A 196 -9.38 -14.92 4.81
N ARG A 197 -9.63 -15.91 3.95
CA ARG A 197 -9.94 -15.73 2.52
C ARG A 197 -11.12 -14.79 2.33
N ASP A 198 -12.23 -15.06 3.00
CA ASP A 198 -13.47 -14.30 2.85
C ASP A 198 -13.31 -12.87 3.40
N SER A 199 -12.55 -12.72 4.47
CA SER A 199 -12.17 -11.40 4.99
C SER A 199 -11.32 -10.62 3.98
N LEU A 200 -10.31 -11.24 3.36
CA LEU A 200 -9.46 -10.59 2.36
C LEU A 200 -10.28 -10.09 1.16
N ALA A 201 -11.21 -10.89 0.66
CA ALA A 201 -12.07 -10.51 -0.48
C ALA A 201 -12.95 -9.29 -0.19
N GLY A 202 -13.42 -9.12 1.06
CA GLY A 202 -14.22 -7.96 1.46
C GLY A 202 -13.40 -6.70 1.76
N LEU A 203 -12.08 -6.84 1.86
CA LEU A 203 -11.23 -5.84 2.50
C LEU A 203 -10.15 -5.30 1.53
N SER A 204 -9.59 -6.07 0.57
CA SER A 204 -8.53 -5.62 -0.38
C SER A 204 -8.81 -6.02 -1.81
N GLN A 205 -7.94 -5.58 -2.72
CA GLN A 205 -7.82 -6.11 -4.08
C GLN A 205 -6.86 -7.32 -4.17
N MET A 206 -6.54 -7.95 -3.03
CA MET A 206 -5.71 -9.15 -2.98
C MET A 206 -6.57 -10.37 -3.33
N GLN A 207 -5.95 -11.35 -3.97
CA GLN A 207 -6.57 -12.63 -4.26
C GLN A 207 -5.96 -13.71 -3.37
N ALA A 208 -6.79 -14.38 -2.59
CA ALA A 208 -6.35 -15.53 -1.82
C ALA A 208 -6.46 -16.79 -2.68
N TRP A 209 -5.35 -17.51 -2.84
CA TRP A 209 -5.29 -18.76 -3.59
C TRP A 209 -5.43 -19.96 -2.63
N TYR A 210 -6.23 -20.95 -3.02
CA TYR A 210 -6.59 -22.12 -2.21
C TYR A 210 -6.29 -23.43 -2.96
N ASP A 211 -5.64 -24.38 -2.26
CA ASP A 211 -5.45 -25.76 -2.71
C ASP A 211 -6.79 -26.47 -3.05
N ALA A 212 -6.87 -27.08 -4.23
CA ALA A 212 -7.91 -27.99 -4.75
C ALA A 212 -9.15 -27.41 -5.46
N ASN A 213 -9.66 -26.22 -5.13
CA ASN A 213 -10.88 -25.70 -5.79
C ASN A 213 -10.60 -24.88 -7.06
N GLU A 214 -9.37 -24.40 -7.26
CA GLU A 214 -8.97 -23.69 -8.49
C GLU A 214 -8.35 -24.60 -9.56
N LEU A 215 -8.23 -25.90 -9.26
CA LEU A 215 -7.81 -26.91 -10.23
C LEU A 215 -9.05 -27.39 -11.01
N PRO A 216 -9.12 -27.21 -12.33
CA PRO A 216 -10.19 -27.81 -13.11
C PRO A 216 -10.18 -29.33 -12.91
N PRO A 217 -11.36 -29.98 -12.81
CA PRO A 217 -11.43 -31.43 -12.71
C PRO A 217 -10.61 -32.11 -13.82
N GLY A 218 -9.68 -33.00 -13.45
CA GLY A 218 -8.83 -33.74 -14.39
C GLY A 218 -7.42 -33.19 -14.60
N TYR A 219 -7.01 -32.13 -13.90
CA TYR A 219 -5.64 -31.61 -13.96
C TYR A 219 -4.77 -32.11 -12.79
N GLY A 220 -3.46 -32.26 -13.03
CA GLY A 220 -2.50 -32.73 -12.03
C GLY A 220 -2.16 -31.66 -10.99
N TRP A 221 -2.05 -32.10 -9.73
CA TRP A 221 -1.86 -31.25 -8.54
C TRP A 221 -0.49 -30.56 -8.48
N ASP A 222 0.58 -31.20 -9.00
CA ASP A 222 1.97 -30.80 -8.75
C ASP A 222 2.42 -29.51 -9.45
N THR A 223 1.88 -29.20 -10.63
CA THR A 223 2.37 -28.08 -11.45
C THR A 223 1.73 -26.73 -11.08
N PRO A 224 0.40 -26.66 -10.86
CA PRO A 224 -0.27 -25.38 -10.56
C PRO A 224 0.03 -24.88 -9.14
N MET A 225 0.20 -25.78 -8.17
CA MET A 225 0.53 -25.43 -6.79
C MET A 225 1.92 -24.79 -6.67
N LYS A 226 2.91 -25.37 -7.36
CA LYS A 226 4.27 -24.80 -7.46
C LYS A 226 4.26 -23.49 -8.24
N GLN A 227 3.56 -23.40 -9.36
CA GLN A 227 3.47 -22.15 -10.13
C GLN A 227 2.76 -21.02 -9.37
N ALA A 228 1.68 -21.32 -8.65
CA ALA A 228 0.99 -20.35 -7.80
C ALA A 228 1.91 -19.86 -6.67
N ALA A 229 2.58 -20.77 -5.96
CA ALA A 229 3.53 -20.45 -4.90
C ALA A 229 4.79 -19.70 -5.41
N GLU A 230 5.28 -20.01 -6.61
CA GLU A 230 6.57 -19.50 -7.12
C GLU A 230 6.47 -18.21 -7.94
N GLN A 231 5.40 -17.98 -8.72
CA GLN A 231 5.41 -16.92 -9.74
C GLN A 231 4.57 -15.69 -9.38
N ASN A 232 3.41 -15.86 -8.72
CA ASN A 232 2.54 -14.72 -8.39
C ASN A 232 2.13 -14.56 -6.93
N THR A 233 2.58 -15.45 -6.04
CA THR A 233 2.40 -15.29 -4.60
C THR A 233 3.29 -14.14 -4.08
N ALA A 234 2.65 -13.14 -3.49
CA ALA A 234 3.30 -12.04 -2.79
C ALA A 234 3.51 -12.36 -1.31
N VAL A 235 2.63 -13.17 -0.71
CA VAL A 235 2.67 -13.55 0.71
C VAL A 235 2.27 -15.01 0.87
N LEU A 236 3.08 -15.77 1.59
CA LEU A 236 2.69 -17.07 2.15
C LEU A 236 2.15 -16.83 3.57
N LEU A 237 0.94 -17.29 3.83
CA LEU A 237 0.33 -17.25 5.16
C LEU A 237 -0.02 -18.67 5.59
N SER A 238 0.65 -19.13 6.65
CA SER A 238 0.45 -20.47 7.22
C SER A 238 -0.46 -20.43 8.44
N VAL A 239 -1.56 -21.17 8.39
CA VAL A 239 -2.45 -21.41 9.54
C VAL A 239 -1.92 -22.60 10.33
N VAL A 240 -1.11 -22.32 11.35
CA VAL A 240 -0.45 -23.36 12.16
C VAL A 240 -1.37 -23.87 13.25
N THR A 241 -2.00 -25.01 13.00
CA THR A 241 -2.82 -25.80 13.94
C THR A 241 -2.04 -27.02 14.46
N ASP A 242 -2.64 -27.78 15.39
CA ASP A 242 -2.01 -28.96 16.00
C ASP A 242 -1.60 -30.02 14.97
N VAL A 243 -2.39 -30.21 13.90
CA VAL A 243 -2.11 -31.21 12.87
C VAL A 243 -1.20 -30.66 11.76
N TYR A 244 -1.07 -29.34 11.61
CA TYR A 244 -0.25 -28.68 10.57
C TYR A 244 1.16 -29.29 10.38
N PRO A 245 2.01 -29.42 11.41
CA PRO A 245 3.38 -29.90 11.22
C PRO A 245 3.46 -31.38 10.78
N THR A 246 2.37 -32.14 10.93
CA THR A 246 2.32 -33.57 10.58
C THR A 246 2.05 -33.82 9.09
N ARG A 247 1.54 -32.82 8.35
CA ARG A 247 1.14 -32.96 6.94
C ARG A 247 2.34 -32.79 6.00
N HIS A 248 2.52 -33.75 5.09
CA HIS A 248 3.64 -33.72 4.13
C HIS A 248 3.63 -32.46 3.25
N TRP A 249 2.46 -32.11 2.70
CA TRP A 249 2.31 -30.93 1.83
C TRP A 249 2.57 -29.62 2.57
N CYS A 250 2.02 -29.43 3.77
CA CYS A 250 2.27 -28.23 4.59
C CYS A 250 3.74 -28.06 5.04
N ARG A 251 4.56 -29.12 4.98
CA ARG A 251 6.01 -29.05 5.23
C ARG A 251 6.83 -28.74 3.97
N GLN A 252 6.27 -29.02 2.79
CA GLN A 252 6.92 -28.75 1.51
C GLN A 252 6.65 -27.34 1.01
N GLU A 253 5.46 -26.81 1.29
CA GLU A 253 5.08 -25.40 1.16
C GLU A 253 5.88 -24.51 2.11
#